data_AF-A0A851TIB6-F1
#
_entry.id   AF-A0A851TIB6-F1
#
_cell.length_a   1.000
_cell.length_b   1.000
_cell.length_c   1.000
_cell.angle_alpha   90.00
_cell.angle_beta   90.00
_cell.angle_gamma   90.00
#
_symmetry.space_group_name_H-M   'P 1'
#
loop_
_entity.id
_entity.type
_entity.pdbx_description
1 polymer ?
#
loop_
_entity_poly.entity_id
_entity_poly.type
_entity_poly.pdbx_seq_one_letter_code
_entity_poly.pdbx_strand_id
1 'polypeptide(L)'
;SPDVAVGAPFGGDGGSGCVFIFRGQSEGLERAPSQRLESPFAGPAAFGFALRGASDLDANGYPDLLVGAFGADKVAVYRGQPVVVVHAQLVLPDGLNPEKQECSVPSSDARVNW
;
A
#
# COMPACT_ATOMS: atom_id res chain seq x y z
N SER A 1 12.29 -8.44 8.56
CA SER A 1 11.29 -9.34 9.15
C SER A 1 10.22 -9.62 8.11
N PRO A 2 9.66 -10.85 8.03
CA PRO A 2 8.56 -11.13 7.10
C PRO A 2 7.30 -10.36 7.50
N ASP A 3 6.42 -10.13 6.52
CA ASP A 3 5.07 -9.62 6.73
C ASP A 3 4.14 -10.75 7.22
N VAL A 4 3.02 -10.38 7.86
CA VAL A 4 2.05 -11.34 8.41
C VAL A 4 0.63 -10.94 8.03
N ALA A 5 -0.16 -11.93 7.58
CA ALA A 5 -1.60 -11.80 7.40
C ALA A 5 -2.35 -12.43 8.58
N VAL A 6 -3.34 -11.72 9.14
CA VAL A 6 -4.14 -12.17 10.28
C VAL A 6 -5.62 -12.09 9.93
N GLY A 7 -6.32 -13.22 9.98
CA GLY A 7 -7.76 -13.29 9.70
C GLY A 7 -8.62 -12.92 10.92
N ALA A 8 -9.74 -12.27 10.65
CA ALA A 8 -10.83 -12.02 11.59
C ALA A 8 -12.15 -12.52 10.98
N PRO A 9 -12.42 -13.84 11.01
CA PRO A 9 -13.46 -14.47 10.19
C PRO A 9 -14.89 -13.98 10.47
N PHE A 10 -15.13 -13.48 11.68
CA PHE A 10 -16.43 -12.96 12.11
C PHE A 10 -16.43 -11.44 12.28
N GLY A 11 -15.33 -10.78 11.92
CA GLY A 11 -15.21 -9.33 11.91
C GLY A 11 -15.66 -8.72 10.57
N GLY A 12 -15.17 -7.52 10.28
CA GLY A 12 -15.51 -6.79 9.06
C GLY A 12 -16.95 -6.27 9.05
N ASP A 13 -17.29 -5.56 7.99
CA ASP A 13 -18.62 -4.96 7.87
C ASP A 13 -19.68 -6.06 7.70
N GLY A 14 -20.69 -6.04 8.58
CA GLY A 14 -21.76 -7.05 8.59
C GLY A 14 -21.33 -8.45 9.05
N GLY A 15 -20.14 -8.62 9.63
CA GLY A 15 -19.66 -9.92 10.14
C GLY A 15 -19.24 -10.92 9.06
N SER A 16 -18.98 -10.45 7.84
CA SER A 16 -18.61 -11.30 6.70
C SER A 16 -17.16 -11.82 6.76
N GLY A 17 -16.34 -11.24 7.64
CA GLY A 17 -14.92 -11.54 7.81
C GLY A 17 -14.00 -10.56 7.08
N CYS A 18 -12.80 -10.38 7.62
CA CYS A 18 -11.75 -9.57 7.00
C CYS A 18 -10.35 -10.14 7.32
N VAL A 19 -9.33 -9.66 6.59
CA VAL A 19 -7.91 -10.01 6.82
C VAL A 19 -7.09 -8.73 6.97
N PHE A 20 -6.20 -8.70 7.94
CA PHE A 20 -5.29 -7.60 8.20
C PHE A 20 -3.86 -7.96 7.77
N ILE A 21 -3.17 -7.03 7.09
CA ILE A 21 -1.78 -7.20 6.65
C ILE A 21 -0.87 -6.33 7.50
N PHE A 22 0.00 -6.96 8.28
CA PHE A 22 0.99 -6.31 9.14
C PHE A 22 2.37 -6.42 8.52
N ARG A 23 3.06 -5.29 8.42
CA ARG A 23 4.40 -5.22 7.81
C ARG A 23 5.48 -5.58 8.83
N GLY A 24 6.44 -6.37 8.40
CA GLY A 24 7.67 -6.59 9.15
C GLY A 24 8.65 -5.43 8.98
N GLN A 25 9.25 -4.98 10.07
CA GLN A 25 10.33 -4.01 10.10
C GLN A 25 11.56 -4.55 10.85
N SER A 26 12.65 -3.80 10.88
CA SER A 26 13.90 -4.16 11.58
C SER A 26 13.68 -4.43 13.07
N GLU A 27 12.76 -3.68 13.69
CA GLU A 27 12.45 -3.76 15.13
C GLU A 27 11.34 -4.76 15.47
N GLY A 28 10.82 -5.51 14.49
CA GLY A 28 9.74 -6.48 14.69
C GLY A 28 8.54 -6.22 13.79
N LEU A 29 7.34 -6.51 14.27
CA LEU A 29 6.09 -6.33 13.51
C LEU A 29 5.51 -4.93 13.76
N GLU A 30 5.11 -4.24 12.70
CA GLU A 30 4.38 -2.98 12.81
C GLU A 30 3.02 -3.22 13.49
N ARG A 31 2.68 -2.40 14.49
CA ARG A 31 1.46 -2.61 15.29
C ARG A 31 0.18 -2.25 14.53
N ALA A 32 0.27 -1.30 13.60
CA ALA A 32 -0.85 -0.90 12.76
C ALA A 32 -0.87 -1.76 11.50
N PRO A 33 -2.04 -2.28 11.08
CA PRO A 33 -2.12 -2.97 9.81
C PRO A 33 -1.92 -1.97 8.67
N SER A 34 -1.10 -2.34 7.69
CA SER A 34 -0.87 -1.54 6.48
C SER A 34 -2.00 -1.67 5.47
N GLN A 35 -2.75 -2.78 5.51
CA GLN A 35 -3.91 -3.03 4.66
C GLN A 35 -4.98 -3.84 5.41
N ARG A 36 -6.25 -3.65 5.02
CA ARG A 36 -7.40 -4.45 5.44
C ARG A 36 -8.13 -4.95 4.20
N LEU A 37 -8.25 -6.26 4.06
CA LEU A 37 -8.97 -6.93 2.99
C LEU A 37 -10.35 -7.31 3.51
N GLU A 38 -11.40 -6.66 3.01
CA GLU A 38 -12.78 -7.04 3.30
C GLU A 38 -13.20 -8.28 2.52
N SER A 39 -14.12 -9.07 3.10
CA SER A 39 -14.80 -10.12 2.37
C SER A 39 -15.47 -9.53 1.12
N PRO A 40 -15.16 -10.04 -0.09
CA PRO A 40 -15.88 -9.69 -1.31
C PRO A 40 -17.19 -10.51 -1.46
N PHE A 41 -17.50 -11.38 -0.50
CA PHE A 41 -18.63 -12.30 -0.55
C PHE A 41 -19.73 -11.86 0.42
N ALA A 42 -20.98 -12.04 -0.02
CA ALA A 42 -22.16 -11.72 0.78
C ALA A 42 -22.39 -12.75 1.90
N GLY A 43 -23.04 -12.31 2.97
CA GLY A 43 -23.41 -13.15 4.11
C GLY A 43 -22.23 -13.43 5.06
N PRO A 44 -22.44 -14.30 6.08
CA PRO A 44 -21.40 -14.66 7.04
C PRO A 44 -20.36 -15.59 6.39
N ALA A 45 -19.55 -15.04 5.49
CA ALA A 45 -18.65 -15.79 4.63
C ALA A 45 -17.50 -16.47 5.39
N ALA A 46 -17.27 -16.08 6.64
CA ALA A 46 -16.11 -16.51 7.44
C ALA A 46 -14.78 -16.25 6.70
N PHE A 47 -14.71 -15.13 5.99
CA PHE A 47 -13.55 -14.75 5.18
C PHE A 47 -12.33 -14.50 6.07
N GLY A 48 -11.21 -15.17 5.77
CA GLY A 48 -10.01 -15.11 6.60
C GLY A 48 -9.86 -16.28 7.58
N PHE A 49 -10.76 -17.26 7.55
CA PHE A 49 -10.67 -18.45 8.43
C PHE A 49 -9.46 -19.33 8.11
N ALA A 50 -9.12 -19.46 6.83
CA ALA A 50 -7.94 -20.16 6.36
C ALA A 50 -7.12 -19.22 5.46
N LEU A 51 -5.81 -19.18 5.68
CA LEU A 51 -4.88 -18.34 4.92
C LEU A 51 -3.74 -19.20 4.39
N ARG A 52 -3.30 -18.92 3.17
CA ARG A 52 -2.06 -19.45 2.62
C ARG A 52 -1.36 -18.35 1.84
N GLY A 53 -0.13 -18.02 2.23
CA GLY A 53 0.72 -17.10 1.47
C GLY A 53 2.10 -17.70 1.18
N ALA A 54 3.08 -16.83 1.01
CA ALA A 54 4.50 -17.18 0.80
C ALA A 54 4.75 -18.01 -0.48
N SER A 55 3.89 -17.89 -1.49
CA SER A 55 4.07 -18.48 -2.81
C SER A 55 3.62 -17.49 -3.85
N ASP A 56 4.43 -17.32 -4.89
CA ASP A 56 4.15 -16.47 -6.05
C ASP A 56 3.49 -17.33 -7.12
N LEU A 57 2.20 -17.09 -7.40
CA LEU A 57 1.40 -17.90 -8.32
C LEU A 57 1.46 -17.37 -9.75
N ASP A 58 1.78 -16.08 -9.94
CA ASP A 58 1.84 -15.44 -11.25
C ASP A 58 3.26 -15.10 -11.72
N ALA A 59 4.28 -15.53 -10.96
CA ALA A 59 5.70 -15.39 -11.25
C ALA A 59 6.17 -13.93 -11.39
N ASN A 60 5.56 -13.01 -10.63
CA ASN A 60 5.90 -11.59 -10.66
C ASN A 60 7.00 -11.19 -9.65
N GLY A 61 7.48 -12.12 -8.85
CA GLY A 61 8.51 -11.92 -7.82
C GLY A 61 7.97 -11.55 -6.43
N TYR A 62 6.65 -11.46 -6.26
CA TYR A 62 6.00 -11.09 -5.00
C TYR A 62 5.05 -12.21 -4.54
N PRO A 63 5.11 -12.64 -3.26
CA PRO A 63 4.20 -13.66 -2.76
C PRO A 63 2.73 -13.23 -2.80
N ASP A 64 1.87 -14.14 -3.24
CA ASP A 64 0.41 -13.97 -3.22
C ASP A 64 -0.20 -14.48 -1.91
N LEU A 65 -1.48 -14.16 -1.70
CA LEU A 65 -2.28 -14.58 -0.56
C LEU A 65 -3.61 -15.21 -1.00
N LEU A 66 -3.83 -16.45 -0.61
CA LEU A 66 -5.11 -17.14 -0.71
C LEU A 66 -5.88 -16.96 0.60
N VAL A 67 -7.15 -16.60 0.50
CA VAL A 67 -8.06 -16.39 1.62
C VAL A 67 -9.29 -17.26 1.47
N GLY A 68 -9.46 -18.22 2.39
CA GLY A 68 -10.64 -19.07 2.46
C GLY A 68 -11.82 -18.36 3.12
N ALA A 69 -13.01 -18.60 2.58
CA ALA A 69 -14.29 -18.12 3.09
C ALA A 69 -15.30 -19.28 3.04
N PHE A 70 -15.20 -20.20 4.01
CA PHE A 70 -15.97 -21.44 3.99
C PHE A 70 -17.47 -21.21 4.12
N GLY A 71 -17.90 -20.13 4.78
CA GLY A 71 -19.32 -19.77 4.88
C GLY A 71 -19.95 -19.35 3.54
N ALA A 72 -19.13 -19.09 2.53
CA ALA A 72 -19.55 -18.75 1.17
C ALA A 72 -19.10 -19.78 0.12
N ASP A 73 -18.54 -20.93 0.53
CA ASP A 73 -17.97 -21.96 -0.35
C ASP A 73 -16.95 -21.41 -1.38
N LYS A 74 -16.13 -20.44 -0.97
CA LYS A 74 -15.23 -19.71 -1.87
C LYS A 74 -13.82 -19.54 -1.31
N VAL A 75 -12.90 -19.31 -2.24
CA VAL A 75 -11.54 -18.83 -1.98
C VAL A 75 -11.30 -17.57 -2.81
N ALA A 76 -10.68 -16.56 -2.22
CA ALA A 76 -10.18 -15.40 -2.92
C ALA A 76 -8.66 -15.49 -3.07
N VAL A 77 -8.14 -14.99 -4.19
CA VAL A 77 -6.70 -14.89 -4.45
C VAL A 77 -6.35 -13.41 -4.57
N TYR A 78 -5.45 -12.94 -3.69
CA TYR A 78 -4.89 -11.60 -3.71
C TYR A 78 -3.47 -11.68 -4.20
N ARG A 79 -3.18 -10.99 -5.31
CA ARG A 79 -1.86 -11.03 -5.92
C ARG A 79 -0.94 -9.96 -5.33
N GLY A 80 0.29 -10.35 -4.99
CA GLY A 80 1.35 -9.41 -4.67
C GLY A 80 1.58 -8.48 -5.85
N GLN A 81 1.86 -7.20 -5.60
CA GLN A 81 2.13 -6.22 -6.66
C GLN A 81 3.53 -5.62 -6.47
N PRO A 82 4.25 -5.31 -7.56
CA PRO A 82 5.54 -4.64 -7.47
C PRO A 82 5.48 -3.31 -6.72
N VAL A 83 6.44 -3.11 -5.82
CA VAL A 83 6.59 -1.85 -5.07
C VAL A 83 7.64 -0.98 -5.74
N VAL A 84 7.26 0.23 -6.15
CA VAL A 84 8.16 1.21 -6.78
C VAL A 84 8.65 2.20 -5.72
N VAL A 85 9.97 2.30 -5.57
CA VAL A 85 10.61 3.29 -4.69
C VAL A 85 11.04 4.50 -5.53
N VAL A 86 10.49 5.67 -5.22
CA VAL A 86 10.80 6.93 -5.93
C VAL A 86 11.69 7.81 -5.07
N HIS A 87 12.81 8.25 -5.63
CA HIS A 87 13.69 9.25 -5.03
C HIS A 87 13.48 10.59 -5.73
N ALA A 88 12.92 11.56 -5.01
CA ALA A 88 12.72 12.91 -5.51
C ALA A 88 13.77 13.86 -4.92
N GLN A 89 14.32 14.74 -5.76
CA GLN A 89 15.25 15.78 -5.33
C GLN A 89 14.74 17.13 -5.82
N LEU A 90 14.68 18.10 -4.91
CA LEU A 90 14.43 19.49 -5.23
C LEU A 90 15.73 20.27 -4.99
N VAL A 91 16.21 20.96 -6.02
CA VAL A 91 17.39 21.82 -5.93
C VAL A 91 16.92 23.26 -6.00
N LEU A 92 17.15 24.01 -4.93
CA LEU A 92 16.88 25.43 -4.84
C LEU A 92 18.21 26.19 -4.71
N PRO A 93 18.28 27.43 -5.19
CA PRO A 93 19.40 28.31 -4.87
C PRO A 93 19.49 28.59 -3.36
N ASP A 94 20.71 28.72 -2.84
CA ASP A 94 20.97 28.98 -1.41
C ASP A 94 20.50 30.38 -0.95
N GLY A 95 20.28 31.29 -1.89
CA GLY A 95 19.77 32.63 -1.64
C GLY A 95 19.47 33.36 -2.93
N LEU A 96 18.49 34.27 -2.87
CA LEU A 96 18.10 35.11 -4.01
C LEU A 96 18.75 36.47 -3.83
N ASN A 97 19.54 36.91 -4.80
CA ASN A 97 20.13 38.25 -4.76
C ASN A 97 19.18 39.24 -5.45
N PRO A 98 18.60 40.23 -4.74
CA PRO A 98 17.69 41.21 -5.31
C PRO A 98 18.30 42.05 -6.44
N GLU A 99 19.62 42.22 -6.42
CA GLU A 99 20.39 43.01 -7.37
C GLU A 99 20.67 42.23 -8.68
N LYS A 100 20.42 40.91 -8.71
CA LYS A 100 20.74 40.02 -9.83
C LYS A 100 19.50 39.67 -10.67
N GLN A 101 18.99 40.64 -11.42
CA GLN A 101 17.76 40.52 -12.22
C GLN A 101 17.96 39.79 -13.56
N GLU A 102 18.32 38.51 -13.53
CA GLU A 102 18.72 37.76 -14.73
C GLU A 102 17.57 37.27 -15.62
N CYS A 103 16.31 37.40 -15.21
CA CYS A 103 15.17 36.91 -15.98
C CYS A 103 14.20 38.02 -16.42
N SER A 104 13.61 37.86 -17.60
CA SER A 104 12.59 38.76 -18.17
C SER A 104 11.20 38.18 -17.96
N VAL A 105 10.28 39.00 -17.45
CA VAL A 105 8.87 38.61 -17.35
C VAL A 105 8.23 38.60 -18.74
N PRO A 106 7.64 37.48 -19.21
CA PRO A 106 6.92 37.49 -20.47
C PRO A 106 5.79 38.52 -20.42
N SER A 107 5.65 39.34 -21.46
CA SER A 107 4.68 40.45 -21.60
C SER A 107 4.97 41.76 -20.83
N SER A 108 6.17 41.95 -20.29
CA SER A 108 6.62 43.26 -19.79
C SER A 108 8.14 43.43 -19.96
N ASP A 109 8.65 44.67 -19.99
CA ASP A 109 10.09 44.93 -19.96
C ASP A 109 10.69 44.80 -18.54
N ALA A 110 9.92 44.30 -17.56
CA ALA A 110 10.39 44.13 -16.19
C ALA A 110 11.34 42.93 -16.08
N ARG A 111 12.48 43.15 -15.41
CA ARG A 111 13.43 42.12 -15.03
C ARG A 111 13.21 41.73 -13.57
N VAL A 112 13.19 40.44 -13.28
CA VAL A 112 12.89 39.89 -11.94
C VAL A 112 13.94 38.87 -11.52
N ASN A 113 14.00 38.63 -10.21
CA ASN A 113 14.86 37.61 -9.60
C ASN A 113 14.09 36.28 -9.52
N TRP A 114 14.83 35.18 -9.62
CA TRP A 114 14.39 33.85 -9.17
C TRP A 114 14.95 33.60 -7.79
#